data_AF-A0A534MRU5-F1
#
_entry.id   AF-A0A534MRU5-F1
#
_cell.length_a   1.000
_cell.length_b   1.000
_cell.length_c   1.000
_cell.angle_alpha   90.00
_cell.angle_beta   90.00
_cell.angle_gamma   90.00
#
_symmetry.space_group_name_H-M   'P 1'
#
loop_
_entity.id
_entity.type
_entity.pdbx_description
1 polymer ?
#
loop_
_entity_poly.entity_id
_entity_poly.type
_entity_poly.pdbx_seq_one_letter_code
_entity_poly.pdbx_strand_id
1 'polypeptide(L)'
;MIEPGEEARPGAVIEFNSSVLAAFVQEWGGEPVKLPKVGDDPSLLKQALRRAVEQNHVVAIIAGSSAGEHDFTAEIIAEEGELLVHGIDVMPGKPAVLGIVGGKPAIGIPGYPVSAIVVAREILQPVVGRLLGSGPHRVPVVRATVPKKIPSHLGLEEFVRVTLGRVGARLVAVPLGRGAGVITTMVHADGFLRIPTLVEGINAGEEAEIELLRPLDEIDNTILCTGSHDLSIGVLEDRLKLSYPELKIAATNVGSLGGLLALQRGETHIAGTHLLDPDTGAYNVPDIKRTIPALPVVLIHLVQREQGLLVRRGNP
;
A
#
# COMPACT_ATOMS: atom_id res chain seq x y z
N MET A 1 -21.63 5.49 -5.05
CA MET A 1 -20.36 5.88 -5.69
C MET A 1 -20.60 6.92 -6.77
N ILE A 2 -19.63 7.79 -7.02
CA ILE A 2 -19.66 8.84 -8.05
C ILE A 2 -18.46 8.67 -9.01
N GLU A 3 -18.57 9.13 -10.25
CA GLU A 3 -17.46 9.12 -11.21
C GLU A 3 -16.51 10.31 -10.97
N PRO A 4 -15.24 10.23 -11.39
CA PRO A 4 -14.34 11.37 -11.39
C PRO A 4 -14.93 12.58 -12.15
N GLY A 5 -15.00 13.73 -11.47
CA GLY A 5 -15.55 14.97 -12.03
C GLY A 5 -17.04 15.22 -11.73
N GLU A 6 -17.76 14.25 -11.17
CA GLU A 6 -19.11 14.47 -10.65
C GLU A 6 -19.09 15.29 -9.35
N GLU A 7 -20.18 16.01 -9.07
CA GLU A 7 -20.31 16.78 -7.83
C GLU A 7 -20.33 15.87 -6.59
N ALA A 8 -19.43 16.15 -5.64
CA ALA A 8 -19.34 15.40 -4.40
C ALA A 8 -20.49 15.77 -3.45
N ARG A 9 -21.29 14.77 -3.08
CA ARG A 9 -22.34 14.89 -2.06
C ARG A 9 -21.94 14.16 -0.77
N PRO A 10 -22.52 14.49 0.39
CA PRO A 10 -22.25 13.76 1.64
C PRO A 10 -22.40 12.24 1.46
N GLY A 11 -21.41 11.47 1.92
CA GLY A 11 -21.37 10.01 1.78
C GLY A 11 -21.00 9.49 0.39
N ALA A 12 -20.75 10.36 -0.59
CA ALA A 12 -20.25 9.93 -1.89
C ALA A 12 -18.76 9.57 -1.82
N VAL A 13 -18.43 8.43 -2.41
CA VAL A 13 -17.06 7.97 -2.65
C VAL A 13 -16.85 7.92 -4.16
N ILE A 14 -15.73 8.48 -4.62
CA ILE A 14 -15.32 8.40 -6.02
C ILE A 14 -14.96 6.95 -6.34
N GLU A 15 -15.57 6.40 -7.38
CA GLU A 15 -15.20 5.08 -7.90
C GLU A 15 -13.90 5.21 -8.69
N PHE A 16 -12.91 4.40 -8.32
CA PHE A 16 -11.64 4.31 -9.04
C PHE A 16 -11.10 2.88 -9.15
N ASN A 17 -11.66 1.92 -8.41
CA ASN A 17 -11.20 0.53 -8.42
C ASN A 17 -11.37 -0.08 -9.83
N SER A 18 -12.45 0.26 -10.53
CA SER A 18 -12.67 -0.21 -11.91
C SER A 18 -11.56 0.24 -12.85
N SER A 19 -11.04 1.45 -12.65
CA SER A 19 -9.95 2.01 -13.48
C SER A 19 -8.62 1.36 -13.13
N VAL A 20 -8.36 1.12 -11.84
CA VAL A 20 -7.16 0.39 -11.38
C VAL A 20 -7.13 -1.04 -11.94
N LEU A 21 -8.24 -1.77 -11.82
CA LEU A 21 -8.34 -3.14 -12.34
C LEU A 21 -8.24 -3.19 -13.87
N ALA A 22 -8.86 -2.24 -14.57
CA ALA A 22 -8.75 -2.15 -16.02
C ALA A 22 -7.27 -1.96 -16.45
N ALA A 23 -6.54 -1.07 -15.77
CA ALA A 23 -5.13 -0.83 -16.03
C ALA A 23 -4.29 -2.10 -15.79
N PHE A 24 -4.54 -2.83 -14.71
CA PHE A 24 -3.86 -4.10 -14.46
C PHE A 24 -4.17 -5.18 -15.50
N VAL A 25 -5.45 -5.36 -15.86
CA VAL A 25 -5.83 -6.33 -16.89
C VAL A 25 -5.12 -6.00 -18.21
N GLN A 26 -5.05 -4.72 -18.58
CA GLN A 26 -4.31 -4.27 -19.76
C GLN A 26 -2.80 -4.54 -19.65
N GLU A 27 -2.19 -4.25 -18.49
CA GLU A 27 -0.78 -4.53 -18.21
C GLU A 27 -0.47 -6.04 -18.32
N TRP A 28 -1.40 -6.90 -17.92
CA TRP A 28 -1.28 -8.36 -18.02
C TRP A 28 -1.60 -8.91 -19.42
N GLY A 29 -1.94 -8.05 -20.38
CA GLY A 29 -2.23 -8.42 -21.78
C GLY A 29 -3.68 -8.79 -22.07
N GLY A 30 -4.60 -8.59 -21.11
CA GLY A 30 -6.04 -8.74 -21.32
C GLY A 30 -6.71 -7.48 -21.87
N GLU A 31 -7.96 -7.62 -22.31
CA GLU A 31 -8.80 -6.50 -22.77
C GLU A 31 -9.86 -6.15 -21.70
N PRO A 32 -9.72 -5.01 -20.99
CA PRO A 32 -10.68 -4.65 -19.95
C PRO A 32 -11.96 -4.06 -20.54
N VAL A 33 -13.11 -4.61 -20.16
CA VAL A 33 -14.44 -4.05 -20.48
C VAL A 33 -15.07 -3.51 -19.20
N LYS A 34 -15.08 -2.18 -19.04
CA LYS A 34 -15.76 -1.53 -17.91
C LYS A 34 -17.26 -1.42 -18.19
N LEU A 35 -18.08 -2.12 -17.41
CA LEU A 35 -19.53 -1.99 -17.46
C LEU A 35 -20.01 -0.83 -16.56
N PRO A 36 -21.19 -0.24 -16.84
CA PRO A 36 -21.76 0.81 -15.99
C PRO A 36 -22.00 0.34 -14.55
N LYS A 37 -21.93 1.27 -13.59
CA LYS A 37 -22.32 1.00 -12.20
C LYS A 37 -23.78 0.53 -12.14
N VAL A 38 -24.02 -0.47 -11.32
CA VAL A 38 -25.35 -1.04 -11.07
C VAL A 38 -25.73 -0.69 -9.63
N GLY A 39 -27.00 -0.35 -9.40
CA GLY A 39 -27.51 -0.13 -8.04
C GLY A 39 -27.55 -1.42 -7.23
N ASP A 40 -27.67 -1.29 -5.91
CA ASP A 40 -27.79 -2.42 -4.97
C ASP A 40 -29.19 -3.07 -5.05
N ASP A 41 -29.54 -3.59 -6.23
CA ASP A 41 -30.76 -4.33 -6.50
C ASP A 41 -30.39 -5.72 -7.05
N PRO A 42 -30.77 -6.82 -6.36
CA PRO A 42 -30.41 -8.17 -6.76
C PRO A 42 -30.80 -8.54 -8.19
N SER A 43 -31.94 -8.04 -8.69
CA SER A 43 -32.41 -8.34 -10.05
C SER A 43 -31.56 -7.65 -11.11
N LEU A 44 -31.17 -6.39 -10.87
CA LEU A 44 -30.28 -5.64 -11.74
C LEU A 44 -28.87 -6.21 -11.74
N LEU A 45 -28.36 -6.62 -10.57
CA LEU A 45 -27.05 -7.24 -10.42
C LEU A 45 -26.97 -8.57 -11.19
N LYS A 46 -28.00 -9.42 -11.10
CA LYS A 46 -28.08 -10.68 -11.87
C LYS A 46 -28.09 -10.43 -13.38
N GLN A 47 -28.88 -9.46 -13.84
CA GLN A 47 -28.92 -9.10 -15.27
C GLN A 47 -27.56 -8.59 -15.76
N ALA A 48 -26.89 -7.75 -14.97
CA ALA A 48 -25.56 -7.25 -15.29
C ALA A 48 -24.52 -8.37 -15.31
N LEU A 49 -24.57 -9.29 -14.34
CA LEU A 49 -23.69 -10.47 -14.27
C LEU A 49 -23.87 -11.36 -15.51
N ARG A 50 -25.11 -11.72 -15.87
CA ARG A 50 -25.40 -12.51 -17.08
C ARG A 50 -24.82 -11.86 -18.33
N ARG A 51 -25.08 -10.56 -18.53
CA ARG A 51 -24.55 -9.81 -19.66
C ARG A 51 -23.02 -9.79 -19.67
N ALA A 52 -22.39 -9.60 -18.51
CA ALA A 52 -20.93 -9.60 -18.39
C ALA A 52 -20.34 -10.97 -18.77
N VAL A 53 -20.94 -12.05 -18.30
CA VAL A 53 -20.54 -13.43 -18.60
C VAL A 53 -20.73 -13.78 -20.08
N GLU A 54 -21.81 -13.33 -20.71
CA GLU A 54 -22.03 -13.53 -22.15
C GLU A 54 -20.93 -12.88 -22.99
N GLN A 55 -20.51 -11.67 -22.61
CA GLN A 55 -19.61 -10.82 -23.41
C GLN A 55 -18.11 -11.01 -23.12
N ASN A 56 -17.74 -11.61 -21.99
CA ASN A 56 -16.35 -11.67 -21.51
C ASN A 56 -15.92 -13.08 -21.14
N HIS A 57 -14.63 -13.30 -20.90
CA HIS A 57 -14.06 -14.61 -20.50
C HIS A 57 -13.91 -14.79 -18.99
N VAL A 58 -13.83 -13.68 -18.27
CA VAL A 58 -13.76 -13.60 -16.81
C VAL A 58 -14.51 -12.33 -16.40
N VAL A 59 -15.21 -12.39 -15.27
CA VAL A 59 -15.97 -11.25 -14.74
C VAL A 59 -15.43 -10.90 -13.36
N ALA A 60 -15.05 -9.63 -13.17
CA ALA A 60 -14.69 -9.07 -11.88
C ALA A 60 -15.81 -8.14 -11.39
N ILE A 61 -16.39 -8.46 -10.24
CA ILE A 61 -17.47 -7.70 -9.61
C ILE A 61 -16.86 -6.89 -8.48
N ILE A 62 -16.78 -5.58 -8.64
CA ILE A 62 -16.24 -4.70 -7.61
C ILE A 62 -17.39 -4.37 -6.66
N ALA A 63 -17.38 -4.96 -5.48
CA ALA A 63 -18.44 -4.78 -4.51
C ALA A 63 -17.87 -4.47 -3.13
N GLY A 64 -18.57 -3.60 -2.40
CA GLY A 64 -18.36 -3.45 -0.97
C GLY A 64 -18.78 -4.73 -0.28
N SER A 65 -17.85 -5.64 -0.10
CA SER A 65 -18.06 -6.86 0.66
C SER A 65 -18.36 -6.52 2.12
N SER A 66 -19.64 -6.51 2.46
CA SER A 66 -20.24 -6.66 3.79
C SER A 66 -19.50 -6.01 4.98
N ALA A 67 -19.89 -4.78 5.28
CA ALA A 67 -20.24 -4.42 6.66
C ALA A 67 -21.75 -4.07 6.80
N GLY A 68 -22.51 -4.15 5.70
CA GLY A 68 -23.97 -4.10 5.67
C GLY A 68 -24.52 -5.52 5.50
N GLU A 69 -25.71 -5.77 6.02
CA GLU A 69 -26.27 -7.07 6.37
C GLU A 69 -26.42 -8.12 5.25
N HIS A 70 -26.09 -7.83 3.98
CA HIS A 70 -26.20 -8.77 2.86
C HIS A 70 -25.01 -8.67 1.89
N ASP A 71 -24.37 -9.80 1.56
CA ASP A 71 -23.33 -9.89 0.53
C ASP A 71 -23.96 -10.33 -0.80
N PHE A 72 -24.51 -9.35 -1.52
CA PHE A 72 -25.17 -9.59 -2.80
C PHE A 72 -24.27 -10.30 -3.82
N THR A 73 -22.94 -10.17 -3.72
CA THR A 73 -22.03 -10.76 -4.72
C THR A 73 -21.98 -12.28 -4.59
N ALA A 74 -21.89 -12.80 -3.37
CA ALA A 74 -21.92 -14.24 -3.13
C ALA A 74 -23.28 -14.84 -3.51
N GLU A 75 -24.37 -14.16 -3.15
CA GLU A 75 -25.74 -14.60 -3.47
C GLU A 75 -25.98 -14.69 -4.98
N ILE A 76 -25.68 -13.63 -5.75
CA ILE A 76 -25.93 -13.65 -7.20
C ILE A 76 -25.04 -14.66 -7.94
N ILE A 77 -23.81 -14.90 -7.47
CA ILE A 77 -22.93 -15.93 -8.04
C ILE A 77 -23.50 -17.33 -7.76
N ALA A 78 -23.97 -17.59 -6.53
CA ALA A 78 -24.56 -18.87 -6.16
C ALA A 78 -25.87 -19.17 -6.90
N GLU A 79 -26.66 -18.15 -7.20
CA GLU A 79 -27.92 -18.32 -7.94
C GLU A 79 -27.74 -18.46 -9.45
N GLU A 80 -26.78 -17.76 -10.04
CA GLU A 80 -26.53 -17.77 -11.50
C GLU A 80 -25.55 -18.86 -11.94
N GLY A 81 -24.88 -19.53 -11.00
CA GLY A 81 -23.87 -20.53 -11.27
C GLY A 81 -23.46 -21.31 -10.03
N GLU A 82 -22.15 -21.43 -9.82
CA GLU A 82 -21.57 -22.16 -8.70
C GLU A 82 -20.68 -21.24 -7.88
N LEU A 83 -20.99 -21.09 -6.60
CA LEU A 83 -20.15 -20.41 -5.63
C LEU A 83 -19.09 -21.40 -5.10
N LEU A 84 -17.82 -21.10 -5.33
CA LEU A 84 -16.69 -21.95 -4.91
C LEU A 84 -16.12 -21.53 -3.56
N VAL A 85 -15.99 -20.21 -3.35
CA VAL A 85 -15.34 -19.64 -2.17
C VAL A 85 -16.07 -18.38 -1.74
N HIS A 86 -16.39 -18.29 -0.44
CA HIS A 86 -16.94 -17.08 0.20
C HIS A 86 -15.97 -16.60 1.27
N GLY A 87 -15.05 -15.74 0.86
CA GLY A 87 -13.95 -15.26 1.68
C GLY A 87 -12.70 -16.14 1.58
N ILE A 88 -11.54 -15.49 1.67
CA ILE A 88 -10.22 -16.09 1.59
C ILE A 88 -9.38 -15.65 2.79
N ASP A 89 -8.42 -16.46 3.21
CA ASP A 89 -7.57 -16.18 4.37
C ASP A 89 -6.39 -15.25 4.02
N VAL A 90 -6.70 -14.07 3.47
CA VAL A 90 -5.70 -13.05 3.11
C VAL A 90 -6.01 -11.70 3.75
N MET A 91 -4.96 -10.93 4.03
CA MET A 91 -5.05 -9.59 4.58
C MET A 91 -4.14 -8.61 3.84
N PRO A 92 -4.68 -7.55 3.21
CA PRO A 92 -6.09 -7.25 2.98
C PRO A 92 -6.68 -8.08 1.82
N GLY A 93 -8.00 -8.31 1.81
CA GLY A 93 -8.66 -9.08 0.75
C GLY A 93 -9.63 -10.15 1.23
N LYS A 94 -9.70 -10.39 2.54
CA LYS A 94 -10.52 -11.44 3.16
C LYS A 94 -11.89 -11.69 2.53
N PRO A 95 -12.71 -10.68 2.21
CA PRO A 95 -14.07 -10.94 1.73
C PRO A 95 -14.18 -11.28 0.23
N ALA A 96 -13.09 -11.63 -0.46
CA ALA A 96 -13.17 -11.99 -1.87
C ALA A 96 -14.09 -13.21 -2.10
N VAL A 97 -14.82 -13.19 -3.21
CA VAL A 97 -15.77 -14.25 -3.58
C VAL A 97 -15.31 -14.88 -4.88
N LEU A 98 -15.28 -16.21 -4.97
CA LEU A 98 -14.91 -16.91 -6.19
C LEU A 98 -16.04 -17.84 -6.62
N GLY A 99 -16.39 -17.80 -7.90
CA GLY A 99 -17.36 -18.72 -8.47
C GLY A 99 -17.23 -18.89 -9.97
N ILE A 100 -18.10 -19.73 -10.52
CA ILE A 100 -18.19 -20.02 -11.95
C ILE A 100 -19.62 -19.74 -12.40
N VAL A 101 -19.78 -18.87 -13.40
CA VAL A 101 -21.08 -18.52 -13.97
C VAL A 101 -20.99 -18.69 -15.48
N GLY A 102 -21.92 -19.46 -16.07
CA GLY A 102 -21.88 -19.79 -17.51
C GLY A 102 -20.57 -20.47 -17.95
N GLY A 103 -19.93 -21.24 -17.05
CA GLY A 103 -18.64 -21.89 -17.30
C GLY A 103 -17.43 -20.96 -17.26
N LYS A 104 -17.59 -19.70 -16.81
CA LYS A 104 -16.54 -18.67 -16.79
C LYS A 104 -16.30 -18.18 -15.35
N PRO A 105 -15.06 -17.80 -14.98
CA PRO A 105 -14.77 -17.30 -13.63
C PRO A 105 -15.50 -15.98 -13.35
N ALA A 106 -16.16 -15.91 -12.19
CA ALA A 106 -16.74 -14.72 -11.61
C ALA A 106 -16.08 -14.46 -10.25
N ILE A 107 -15.46 -13.28 -10.11
CA ILE A 107 -14.64 -12.92 -8.94
C ILE A 107 -15.25 -11.68 -8.28
N GLY A 108 -15.74 -11.82 -7.05
CA GLY A 108 -16.09 -10.71 -6.19
C GLY A 108 -14.84 -10.08 -5.58
N ILE A 109 -14.55 -8.85 -5.99
CA ILE A 109 -13.41 -8.06 -5.55
C ILE A 109 -13.86 -7.08 -4.46
N PRO A 110 -13.22 -7.06 -3.27
CA PRO A 110 -13.60 -6.17 -2.18
C PRO A 110 -13.48 -4.69 -2.54
N GLY A 111 -14.42 -3.87 -2.04
CA GLY A 111 -14.49 -2.44 -2.36
C GLY A 111 -13.37 -1.58 -1.77
N TYR A 112 -12.64 -2.08 -0.76
CA TYR A 112 -11.45 -1.39 -0.29
C TYR A 112 -10.32 -1.49 -1.32
N PRO A 113 -9.69 -0.39 -1.72
CA PRO A 113 -8.81 -0.34 -2.89
C PRO A 113 -7.57 -1.21 -2.78
N VAL A 114 -6.97 -1.32 -1.58
CA VAL A 114 -5.79 -2.16 -1.39
C VAL A 114 -6.20 -3.64 -1.39
N SER A 115 -7.36 -3.97 -0.81
CA SER A 115 -7.94 -5.31 -0.91
C SER A 115 -8.20 -5.68 -2.36
N ALA A 116 -8.74 -4.74 -3.16
CA ALA A 116 -9.00 -4.95 -4.57
C ALA A 116 -7.72 -5.26 -5.35
N ILE A 117 -6.64 -4.51 -5.10
CA ILE A 117 -5.34 -4.72 -5.73
C ILE A 117 -4.74 -6.07 -5.34
N VAL A 118 -4.77 -6.44 -4.07
CA VAL A 118 -4.25 -7.74 -3.61
C VAL A 118 -5.04 -8.89 -4.24
N VAL A 119 -6.37 -8.85 -4.18
CA VAL A 119 -7.22 -9.88 -4.81
C VAL A 119 -7.02 -9.94 -6.32
N ALA A 120 -6.82 -8.80 -6.98
CA ALA A 120 -6.53 -8.78 -8.40
C ALA A 120 -5.19 -9.46 -8.72
N ARG A 121 -4.12 -9.17 -7.96
CA ARG A 121 -2.81 -9.81 -8.15
C ARG A 121 -2.85 -11.30 -7.83
N GLU A 122 -3.42 -11.69 -6.69
CA GLU A 122 -3.34 -13.07 -6.23
C GLU A 122 -4.34 -14.01 -6.92
N ILE A 123 -5.44 -13.47 -7.46
CA ILE A 123 -6.51 -14.28 -8.06
C ILE A 123 -6.75 -13.93 -9.53
N LEU A 124 -7.05 -12.66 -9.84
CA LEU A 124 -7.42 -12.28 -11.21
C LEU A 124 -6.25 -12.43 -12.19
N GLN A 125 -5.03 -12.05 -11.80
CA GLN A 125 -3.84 -12.16 -12.65
C GLN A 125 -3.55 -13.62 -13.06
N PRO A 126 -3.52 -14.61 -12.15
CA PRO A 126 -3.41 -16.01 -12.54
C PRO A 126 -4.52 -16.48 -13.49
N VAL A 127 -5.77 -16.04 -13.29
CA VAL A 127 -6.90 -16.38 -14.18
C VAL A 127 -6.67 -15.81 -15.58
N VAL A 128 -6.28 -14.53 -15.68
CA VAL A 128 -5.96 -13.88 -16.96
C VAL A 128 -4.79 -14.59 -17.64
N GLY A 129 -3.70 -14.88 -16.91
CA GLY A 129 -2.55 -15.61 -17.45
C GLY A 129 -2.94 -16.98 -17.99
N ARG A 130 -3.80 -17.72 -17.26
CA ARG A 130 -4.29 -19.04 -17.69
C ARG A 130 -5.14 -18.98 -18.97
N LEU A 131 -5.98 -17.95 -19.12
CA LEU A 131 -6.82 -17.73 -20.29
C LEU A 131 -6.00 -17.31 -21.53
N LEU A 132 -4.92 -16.56 -21.33
CA LEU A 132 -3.98 -16.17 -22.39
C LEU A 132 -3.02 -17.30 -22.79
N GLY A 133 -3.02 -18.42 -22.05
CA GLY A 133 -2.04 -19.49 -22.24
C GLY A 133 -0.62 -19.11 -21.79
N SER A 134 -0.50 -18.04 -21.01
CA SER A 134 0.76 -17.59 -20.42
C SER A 134 1.16 -18.50 -19.25
N GLY A 135 2.47 -18.69 -19.06
CA GLY A 135 3.00 -19.35 -17.87
C GLY A 135 2.71 -18.55 -16.59
N PRO A 136 2.99 -19.12 -15.40
CA PRO A 136 2.79 -18.42 -14.14
C PRO A 136 3.60 -17.11 -14.13
N HIS A 137 2.93 -16.02 -13.79
CA HIS A 137 3.55 -14.71 -13.66
C HIS A 137 4.60 -14.78 -12.54
N ARG A 138 5.86 -14.48 -12.87
CA ARG A 138 6.95 -14.46 -11.88
C ARG A 138 7.23 -13.03 -11.49
N VAL A 139 6.88 -12.68 -10.26
CA VAL A 139 7.25 -11.39 -9.67
C VAL A 139 8.71 -11.47 -9.23
N PRO A 140 9.57 -10.49 -9.58
CA PRO A 140 10.92 -10.43 -9.06
C PRO A 140 10.90 -10.35 -7.52
N VAL A 141 11.70 -11.19 -6.86
CA VAL A 141 11.80 -11.23 -5.40
C VAL A 141 13.21 -10.84 -4.96
N VAL A 142 13.30 -10.04 -3.91
CA VAL A 142 14.57 -9.66 -3.29
C VAL A 142 14.54 -9.89 -1.79
N ARG A 143 15.72 -10.06 -1.18
CA ARG A 143 15.84 -10.11 0.28
C ARG A 143 16.21 -8.72 0.82
N ALA A 144 15.50 -8.28 1.85
CA ALA A 144 15.71 -6.98 2.47
C ALA A 144 15.57 -7.06 3.98
N THR A 145 16.35 -6.25 4.70
CA THR A 145 16.28 -6.15 6.16
C THR A 145 15.08 -5.30 6.58
N VAL A 146 14.28 -5.80 7.50
CA VAL A 146 13.11 -5.12 8.05
C VAL A 146 13.52 -4.36 9.33
N PRO A 147 13.48 -3.02 9.37
CA PRO A 147 14.06 -2.24 10.47
C PRO A 147 13.17 -2.18 11.73
N LYS A 148 11.90 -2.59 11.63
CA LYS A 148 10.95 -2.58 12.75
C LYS A 148 10.09 -3.84 12.77
N LYS A 149 9.72 -4.31 13.96
CA LYS A 149 8.83 -5.46 14.12
C LYS A 149 7.51 -5.22 13.37
N ILE A 150 7.08 -6.22 12.61
CA ILE A 150 5.80 -6.24 11.91
C ILE A 150 4.96 -7.35 12.53
N PRO A 151 4.04 -7.06 13.46
CA PRO A 151 3.12 -8.07 13.97
C PRO A 151 2.12 -8.50 12.89
N SER A 152 1.75 -9.77 12.86
CA SER A 152 0.71 -10.32 12.00
C SER A 152 -0.19 -11.29 12.77
N HIS A 153 -1.22 -11.81 12.11
CA HIS A 153 -2.23 -12.68 12.72
C HIS A 153 -2.13 -14.09 12.15
N LEU A 154 -2.12 -15.10 13.03
CA LEU A 154 -2.20 -16.50 12.63
C LEU A 154 -3.52 -16.77 11.88
N GLY A 155 -3.43 -17.65 10.88
CA GLY A 155 -4.55 -18.04 10.03
C GLY A 155 -4.84 -17.06 8.88
N LEU A 156 -4.07 -15.99 8.72
CA LEU A 156 -4.19 -15.07 7.59
C LEU A 156 -2.83 -14.89 6.93
N GLU A 157 -2.82 -14.95 5.60
CA GLU A 157 -1.66 -14.53 4.84
C GLU A 157 -1.67 -13.01 4.65
N GLU A 158 -0.67 -12.33 5.18
CA GLU A 158 -0.64 -10.87 5.17
C GLU A 158 0.29 -10.32 4.07
N PHE A 159 -0.25 -9.42 3.25
CA PHE A 159 0.49 -8.66 2.25
C PHE A 159 0.79 -7.25 2.78
N VAL A 160 2.00 -7.08 3.31
CA VAL A 160 2.46 -5.82 3.87
C VAL A 160 3.16 -5.00 2.79
N ARG A 161 2.62 -3.83 2.49
CA ARG A 161 3.27 -2.88 1.57
C ARG A 161 4.54 -2.32 2.21
N VAL A 162 5.63 -2.31 1.47
CA VAL A 162 6.91 -1.76 1.91
C VAL A 162 7.44 -0.74 0.91
N THR A 163 8.18 0.24 1.41
CA THR A 163 9.11 1.03 0.59
C THR A 163 10.52 0.49 0.81
N LEU A 164 11.30 0.45 -0.25
CA LEU A 164 12.64 -0.10 -0.27
C LEU A 164 13.66 1.02 -0.46
N GLY A 165 14.84 0.89 0.12
CA GLY A 165 15.97 1.77 -0.17
C GLY A 165 17.30 1.13 0.21
N ARG A 166 18.35 1.44 -0.55
CA ARG A 166 19.68 0.85 -0.36
C ARG A 166 20.58 1.75 0.48
N VAL A 167 20.82 1.37 1.74
CA VAL A 167 21.71 2.08 2.66
C VAL A 167 23.06 1.36 2.69
N GLY A 168 24.06 1.92 2.01
CA GLY A 168 25.34 1.26 1.79
C GLY A 168 25.16 -0.04 1.00
N ALA A 169 25.57 -1.18 1.57
CA ALA A 169 25.38 -2.49 0.92
C ALA A 169 24.03 -3.14 1.22
N ARG A 170 23.25 -2.60 2.17
CA ARG A 170 22.02 -3.23 2.67
C ARG A 170 20.79 -2.68 1.97
N LEU A 171 19.90 -3.58 1.56
CA LEU A 171 18.55 -3.21 1.13
C LEU A 171 17.63 -3.24 2.36
N VAL A 172 16.95 -2.14 2.62
CA VAL A 172 16.09 -1.97 3.80
C VAL A 172 14.63 -1.89 3.34
N ALA A 173 13.76 -2.70 3.93
CA ALA A 173 12.32 -2.72 3.66
C ALA A 173 11.55 -2.06 4.80
N VAL A 174 11.13 -0.82 4.60
CA VAL A 174 10.37 -0.06 5.59
C VAL A 174 8.87 -0.25 5.34
N PRO A 175 8.10 -0.86 6.26
CA PRO A 175 6.69 -1.12 6.02
C PRO A 175 5.88 0.16 6.17
N LEU A 176 5.00 0.36 5.18
CA LEU A 176 4.12 1.50 5.03
C LEU A 176 2.90 1.39 5.97
N GLY A 177 2.09 2.45 6.01
CA GLY A 177 0.88 2.50 6.81
C GLY A 177 -0.09 1.35 6.52
N ARG A 178 -0.72 0.82 7.58
CA ARG A 178 -1.77 -0.21 7.47
C ARG A 178 -3.11 0.42 7.07
N GLY A 179 -4.05 -0.43 6.68
CA GLY A 179 -5.40 -0.04 6.26
C GLY A 179 -5.66 -0.36 4.80
N ALA A 180 -6.78 -1.01 4.54
CA ALA A 180 -7.19 -1.42 3.21
C ALA A 180 -7.73 -0.24 2.37
N GLY A 181 -8.17 0.84 3.03
CA GLY A 181 -8.67 2.08 2.42
C GLY A 181 -7.60 3.07 1.95
N VAL A 182 -6.35 2.90 2.39
CA VAL A 182 -5.30 3.92 2.22
C VAL A 182 -4.53 3.71 0.91
N ILE A 183 -5.17 4.05 -0.22
CA ILE A 183 -4.61 3.81 -1.56
C ILE A 183 -3.27 4.52 -1.80
N THR A 184 -3.00 5.64 -1.14
CA THR A 184 -1.72 6.39 -1.26
C THR A 184 -0.51 5.53 -0.90
N THR A 185 -0.66 4.55 -0.01
CA THR A 185 0.42 3.60 0.31
C THR A 185 0.83 2.75 -0.88
N MET A 186 -0.05 2.46 -1.84
CA MET A 186 0.31 1.73 -3.05
C MET A 186 1.14 2.59 -4.00
N VAL A 187 0.90 3.90 -4.02
CA VAL A 187 1.72 4.84 -4.80
C VAL A 187 3.16 4.87 -4.26
N HIS A 188 3.32 4.77 -2.94
CA HIS A 188 4.63 4.77 -2.30
C HIS A 188 5.29 3.38 -2.19
N ALA A 189 4.53 2.30 -2.41
CA ALA A 189 5.02 0.94 -2.27
C ALA A 189 6.00 0.58 -3.39
N ASP A 190 7.14 0.04 -3.00
CA ASP A 190 8.15 -0.52 -3.92
C ASP A 190 8.07 -2.05 -3.96
N GLY A 191 7.36 -2.64 -3.00
CA GLY A 191 7.11 -4.08 -2.95
C GLY A 191 6.06 -4.50 -1.93
N PHE A 192 5.75 -5.79 -1.95
CA PHE A 192 4.98 -6.49 -0.92
C PHE A 192 5.88 -7.46 -0.14
N LEU A 193 5.83 -7.37 1.18
CA LEU A 193 6.32 -8.41 2.08
C LEU A 193 5.14 -9.33 2.41
N ARG A 194 5.29 -10.61 2.09
CA ARG A 194 4.29 -11.66 2.36
C ARG A 194 4.60 -12.34 3.69
N ILE A 195 3.67 -12.27 4.64
CA ILE A 195 3.76 -12.98 5.93
C ILE A 195 2.86 -14.22 5.85
N PRO A 196 3.43 -15.44 5.90
CA PRO A 196 2.64 -16.67 5.81
C PRO A 196 1.65 -16.85 6.96
N THR A 197 0.60 -17.64 6.74
CA THR A 197 -0.51 -17.90 7.68
C THR A 197 -0.09 -18.44 9.05
N LEU A 198 1.08 -19.08 9.15
CA LEU A 198 1.59 -19.69 10.37
C LEU A 198 2.65 -18.83 11.07
N VAL A 199 2.83 -17.57 10.64
CA VAL A 199 3.85 -16.65 11.14
C VAL A 199 3.19 -15.46 11.83
N GLU A 200 3.51 -15.24 13.10
CA GLU A 200 2.95 -14.14 13.92
C GLU A 200 3.52 -12.75 13.60
N GLY A 201 4.41 -12.68 12.61
CA GLY A 201 5.06 -11.46 12.18
C GLY A 201 6.55 -11.61 11.91
N ILE A 202 7.18 -10.49 11.57
CA ILE A 202 8.62 -10.38 11.30
C ILE A 202 9.27 -9.54 12.39
N ASN A 203 10.43 -9.97 12.89
CA ASN A 203 11.16 -9.23 13.92
C ASN A 203 12.00 -8.08 13.32
N ALA A 204 12.32 -7.09 14.15
CA ALA A 204 13.24 -6.02 13.73
C ALA A 204 14.64 -6.58 13.47
N GLY A 205 15.26 -6.17 12.36
CA GLY A 205 16.57 -6.64 11.90
C GLY A 205 16.53 -7.95 11.10
N GLU A 206 15.37 -8.59 10.96
CA GLU A 206 15.21 -9.82 10.20
C GLU A 206 15.22 -9.55 8.69
N GLU A 207 15.75 -10.49 7.90
CA GLU A 207 15.66 -10.44 6.45
C GLU A 207 14.38 -11.12 5.98
N ALA A 208 13.59 -10.43 5.15
CA ALA A 208 12.38 -10.96 4.55
C ALA A 208 12.47 -10.93 3.02
N GLU A 209 11.72 -11.83 2.38
CA GLU A 209 11.50 -11.79 0.93
C GLU A 209 10.46 -10.73 0.58
N ILE A 210 10.79 -9.93 -0.43
CA ILE A 210 9.96 -8.83 -0.91
C ILE A 210 9.67 -9.05 -2.38
N GLU A 211 8.40 -9.18 -2.72
CA GLU A 211 7.89 -9.15 -4.09
C GLU A 211 7.95 -7.72 -4.62
N LEU A 212 8.74 -7.47 -5.65
CA LEU A 212 8.95 -6.13 -6.20
C LEU A 212 7.74 -5.65 -7.01
N LEU A 213 7.38 -4.38 -6.77
CA LEU A 213 6.45 -3.59 -7.60
C LEU A 213 7.19 -2.58 -8.48
N ARG A 214 8.46 -2.30 -8.16
CA ARG A 214 9.33 -1.36 -8.87
C ARG A 214 10.64 -2.06 -9.24
N PRO A 215 11.28 -1.67 -10.35
CA PRO A 215 12.58 -2.23 -10.71
C PRO A 215 13.66 -1.75 -9.71
N LEU A 216 14.73 -2.54 -9.60
CA LEU A 216 15.77 -2.32 -8.57
C LEU A 216 16.55 -1.02 -8.74
N ASP A 217 16.71 -0.55 -9.97
CA ASP A 217 17.37 0.72 -10.29
C ASP A 217 16.57 1.93 -9.79
N GLU A 218 15.24 1.90 -9.87
CA GLU A 218 14.38 2.91 -9.21
C GLU A 218 14.51 2.86 -7.68
N ILE A 219 14.57 1.65 -7.10
CA ILE A 219 14.70 1.44 -5.66
C ILE A 219 16.05 1.96 -5.14
N ASP A 220 17.13 1.76 -5.90
CA ASP A 220 18.47 2.23 -5.54
C ASP A 220 18.55 3.78 -5.49
N ASN A 221 17.62 4.48 -6.15
CA ASN A 221 17.47 5.94 -6.10
C ASN A 221 16.60 6.44 -4.93
N THR A 222 16.18 5.56 -4.02
CA THR A 222 15.36 5.92 -2.87
C THR A 222 16.19 6.36 -1.67
N ILE A 223 16.02 7.62 -1.29
CA ILE A 223 16.56 8.22 -0.07
C ILE A 223 15.59 7.93 1.09
N LEU A 224 15.89 6.88 1.86
CA LEU A 224 15.24 6.65 3.15
C LEU A 224 15.53 7.80 4.13
N CYS A 225 14.45 8.39 4.67
CA CYS A 225 14.49 9.43 5.69
C CYS A 225 13.66 8.99 6.91
N THR A 226 14.31 8.69 8.03
CA THR A 226 13.64 8.11 9.21
C THR A 226 13.84 8.97 10.43
N GLY A 227 12.77 9.41 11.08
CA GLY A 227 12.91 10.17 12.32
C GLY A 227 11.66 10.95 12.69
N SER A 228 11.85 12.18 13.13
CA SER A 228 10.76 13.09 13.42
C SER A 228 10.04 13.56 12.15
N HIS A 229 8.71 13.63 12.23
CA HIS A 229 7.89 14.19 11.16
C HIS A 229 8.19 15.69 10.97
N ASP A 230 8.38 16.10 9.72
CA ASP A 230 8.53 17.50 9.33
C ASP A 230 7.97 17.74 7.92
N LEU A 231 7.09 18.73 7.78
CA LEU A 231 6.44 19.06 6.50
C LEU A 231 7.43 19.57 5.45
N SER A 232 8.56 20.13 5.88
CA SER A 232 9.62 20.59 4.97
C SER A 232 10.23 19.45 4.16
N ILE A 233 10.15 18.20 4.63
CA ILE A 233 10.63 17.02 3.88
C ILE A 233 9.78 16.80 2.63
N GLY A 234 8.46 17.00 2.70
CA GLY A 234 7.59 16.90 1.52
C GLY A 234 7.89 18.00 0.50
N VAL A 235 8.08 19.24 0.97
CA VAL A 235 8.50 20.37 0.10
C VAL A 235 9.87 20.10 -0.53
N LEU A 236 10.79 19.51 0.23
CA LEU A 236 12.11 19.11 -0.26
C LEU A 236 11.99 18.01 -1.32
N GLU A 237 11.13 17.01 -1.10
CA GLU A 237 10.87 15.95 -2.07
C GLU A 237 10.33 16.52 -3.39
N ASP A 238 9.36 17.44 -3.33
CA ASP A 238 8.82 18.10 -4.53
C ASP A 238 9.90 18.87 -5.30
N ARG A 239 10.76 19.61 -4.58
CA ARG A 239 11.88 20.34 -5.18
C ARG A 239 12.95 19.41 -5.75
N LEU A 240 13.22 18.30 -5.07
CA LEU A 240 14.16 17.28 -5.51
C LEU A 240 13.69 16.68 -6.84
N LYS A 241 12.42 16.29 -6.94
CA LYS A 241 11.84 15.70 -8.16
C LYS A 241 11.88 16.62 -9.37
N LEU A 242 11.85 17.95 -9.17
CA LEU A 242 11.99 18.91 -10.28
C LEU A 242 13.40 18.92 -10.88
N SER A 243 14.43 18.61 -10.09
CA SER A 243 15.83 18.65 -10.52
C SER A 243 16.41 17.27 -10.81
N TYR A 244 15.92 16.25 -10.09
CA TYR A 244 16.35 14.86 -10.11
C TYR A 244 15.08 13.97 -10.05
N PRO A 245 14.36 13.85 -11.17
CA PRO A 245 13.08 13.13 -11.22
C PRO A 245 13.18 11.64 -10.86
N GLU A 246 14.38 11.06 -10.97
CA GLU A 246 14.70 9.69 -10.59
C GLU A 246 14.81 9.49 -9.07
N LEU A 247 15.08 10.55 -8.30
CA LEU A 247 15.26 10.46 -6.86
C LEU A 247 13.91 10.54 -6.12
N LYS A 248 13.76 9.68 -5.11
CA LYS A 248 12.58 9.61 -4.23
C LYS A 248 13.03 9.79 -2.78
N ILE A 249 12.28 10.56 -1.99
CA ILE A 249 12.45 10.56 -0.52
C ILE A 249 11.36 9.68 0.08
N ALA A 250 11.75 8.63 0.81
CA ALA A 250 10.83 7.78 1.55
C ALA A 250 10.89 8.12 3.04
N ALA A 251 9.99 9.01 3.48
CA ALA A 251 9.92 9.47 4.85
C ALA A 251 9.15 8.50 5.76
N THR A 252 9.73 8.15 6.91
CA THR A 252 9.09 7.33 7.95
C THR A 252 9.22 7.98 9.32
N ASN A 253 8.09 8.11 10.01
CA ASN A 253 8.01 8.81 11.29
C ASN A 253 8.15 7.83 12.47
N VAL A 254 9.26 7.94 13.20
CA VAL A 254 9.54 7.16 14.42
C VAL A 254 10.01 8.03 15.59
N GLY A 255 9.95 9.36 15.43
CA GLY A 255 10.48 10.33 16.39
C GLY A 255 11.99 10.54 16.24
N SER A 256 12.50 11.61 16.85
CA SER A 256 13.90 12.05 16.70
C SER A 256 14.90 10.99 17.16
N LEU A 257 14.70 10.44 18.37
CA LEU A 257 15.60 9.43 18.92
C LEU A 257 15.57 8.13 18.07
N GLY A 258 14.39 7.72 17.63
CA GLY A 258 14.25 6.56 16.73
C GLY A 258 15.00 6.76 15.41
N GLY A 259 15.01 7.99 14.87
CA GLY A 259 15.79 8.35 13.68
C GLY A 259 17.30 8.26 13.89
N LEU A 260 17.81 8.80 15.01
CA LEU A 260 19.23 8.68 15.36
C LEU A 260 19.66 7.22 15.52
N LEU A 261 18.84 6.39 16.17
CA LEU A 261 19.11 4.97 16.33
C LEU A 261 19.03 4.21 14.98
N ALA A 262 18.14 4.62 14.06
CA ALA A 262 18.08 4.05 12.71
C ALA A 262 19.34 4.37 11.89
N LEU A 263 19.89 5.59 12.00
CA LEU A 263 21.19 5.93 11.43
C LEU A 263 22.30 5.04 12.00
N GLN A 264 22.31 4.84 13.32
CA GLN A 264 23.31 3.98 13.97
C GLN A 264 23.30 2.54 13.45
N ARG A 265 22.11 2.00 13.16
CA ARG A 265 21.94 0.64 12.63
C ARG A 265 22.16 0.53 11.12
N GLY A 266 22.35 1.66 10.43
CA GLY A 266 22.48 1.71 8.97
C GLY A 266 21.17 1.37 8.25
N GLU A 267 20.04 1.76 8.83
CA GLU A 267 18.69 1.48 8.28
C GLU A 267 18.11 2.68 7.51
N THR A 268 18.77 3.83 7.52
CA THR A 268 18.30 5.06 6.88
C THR A 268 19.46 5.93 6.42
N HIS A 269 19.24 6.80 5.43
CA HIS A 269 20.26 7.76 4.96
C HIS A 269 20.24 9.05 5.77
N ILE A 270 19.03 9.50 6.13
CA ILE A 270 18.78 10.80 6.76
C ILE A 270 17.88 10.59 7.97
N ALA A 271 18.14 11.30 9.06
CA ALA A 271 17.22 11.35 10.19
C ALA A 271 16.78 12.78 10.51
N GLY A 272 15.46 12.98 10.56
CA GLY A 272 14.87 14.19 11.11
C GLY A 272 14.99 14.19 12.63
N THR A 273 15.53 15.28 13.21
CA THR A 273 15.70 15.43 14.66
C THR A 273 15.38 16.84 15.14
N HIS A 274 14.75 16.95 16.31
CA HIS A 274 14.43 18.20 16.99
C HIS A 274 14.47 18.03 18.52
N LEU A 275 15.56 17.48 19.02
CA LEU A 275 15.74 17.21 20.45
C LEU A 275 16.32 18.45 21.15
N LEU A 276 15.66 18.89 22.22
CA LEU A 276 16.14 19.97 23.08
C LEU A 276 16.82 19.36 24.31
N ASP A 277 18.06 19.75 24.56
CA ASP A 277 18.74 19.45 25.81
C ASP A 277 18.28 20.46 26.90
N PRO A 278 17.60 20.02 27.96
CA PRO A 278 17.07 20.93 28.97
C PRO A 278 18.16 21.60 29.82
N ASP A 279 19.35 20.99 29.92
CA ASP A 279 20.42 21.50 30.78
C ASP A 279 21.22 22.60 30.06
N THR A 280 21.43 22.44 28.76
CA THR A 280 22.23 23.38 27.96
C THR A 280 21.39 24.33 27.10
N GLY A 281 20.11 24.02 26.87
CA GLY A 281 19.24 24.72 25.93
C GLY A 281 19.62 24.50 24.46
N ALA A 282 20.64 23.68 24.17
CA ALA A 282 21.08 23.41 22.82
C ALA A 282 20.20 22.35 22.13
N TYR A 283 19.95 22.54 20.84
CA TYR A 283 19.22 21.56 20.04
C TYR A 283 20.17 20.55 19.38
N ASN A 284 19.73 19.29 19.32
CA ASN A 284 20.23 18.16 18.54
C ASN A 284 21.66 17.70 18.85
N VAL A 285 22.63 18.61 18.96
CA VAL A 285 24.06 18.28 19.13
C VAL A 285 24.32 17.43 20.38
N PRO A 286 23.76 17.73 21.57
CA PRO A 286 23.96 16.88 22.74
C PRO A 286 23.43 15.46 22.54
N ASP A 287 22.22 15.31 22.00
CA ASP A 287 21.59 14.02 21.73
C ASP A 287 22.30 13.20 20.66
N ILE A 288 22.80 13.84 19.60
CA ILE A 288 23.62 13.19 18.57
C ILE A 288 24.89 12.62 19.21
N LYS A 289 25.62 13.43 19.99
CA LYS A 289 26.84 12.99 20.68
C LYS A 289 26.58 11.87 21.69
N ARG A 290 25.43 11.87 22.36
CA ARG A 290 25.06 10.83 23.34
C ARG A 290 24.61 9.53 22.67
N THR A 291 23.82 9.63 21.60
CA THR A 291 23.15 8.47 20.99
C THR A 291 24.03 7.78 19.94
N ILE A 292 24.71 8.55 19.10
CA ILE A 292 25.50 8.04 17.97
C ILE A 292 26.94 8.61 17.95
N PRO A 293 27.71 8.53 19.05
CA PRO A 293 29.02 9.18 19.19
C PRO A 293 30.05 8.77 18.14
N ALA A 294 29.97 7.53 17.65
CA ALA A 294 30.96 6.94 16.75
C ALA A 294 30.57 7.06 15.27
N LEU A 295 29.35 7.51 14.95
CA LEU A 295 28.89 7.61 13.57
C LEU A 295 29.27 8.98 13.01
N PRO A 296 30.08 9.07 11.93
CA PRO A 296 30.34 10.34 11.27
C PRO A 296 29.04 10.84 10.63
N VAL A 297 28.54 11.98 11.10
CA VAL A 297 27.31 12.60 10.60
C VAL A 297 27.54 14.07 10.28
N VAL A 298 26.77 14.58 9.31
CA VAL A 298 26.67 16.01 9.02
C VAL A 298 25.32 16.49 9.53
N LEU A 299 25.34 17.44 10.47
CA LEU A 299 24.11 18.08 10.94
C LEU A 299 23.76 19.25 10.02
N ILE A 300 22.62 19.16 9.34
CA ILE A 300 22.10 20.21 8.47
C ILE A 300 20.92 20.88 9.17
N HIS A 301 21.02 22.19 9.39
CA HIS A 301 19.88 22.98 9.84
C HIS A 301 18.96 23.26 8.64
N LEU A 302 17.86 22.51 8.55
CA LEU A 302 16.94 22.59 7.43
C LEU A 302 15.99 23.79 7.55
N VAL A 303 15.28 23.89 8.67
CA VAL A 303 14.32 24.96 8.95
C VAL A 303 14.33 25.34 10.43
N GLN A 304 14.08 26.62 10.70
CA GLN A 304 13.72 27.09 12.03
C GLN A 304 12.18 27.13 12.12
N ARG A 305 11.63 26.57 13.20
CA ARG A 305 10.18 26.55 13.44
C ARG A 305 9.88 27.30 14.72
N GLU A 306 8.94 28.23 14.66
CA GLU A 306 8.35 28.86 15.84
C GLU A 306 7.13 28.05 16.29
N GLN A 307 7.13 27.62 17.54
CA GLN A 307 5.99 26.95 18.15
C GLN A 307 5.35 27.88 19.17
N GLY A 308 4.03 28.03 19.11
CA GLY A 308 3.29 28.91 20.00
C GLY A 308 1.79 28.77 19.79
N LEU A 309 1.03 29.60 20.49
CA LEU A 309 -0.42 29.68 20.33
C LEU A 309 -0.75 30.64 19.17
N LEU A 310 -1.52 30.15 18.20
CA LEU A 310 -2.19 31.00 17.22
C LEU A 310 -3.39 31.65 17.90
N VAL A 311 -3.23 32.89 18.34
CA VAL A 311 -4.28 33.67 18.99
C VAL A 311 -4.84 34.74 18.04
N ARG A 312 -6.11 35.11 18.25
CA ARG A 312 -6.71 36.25 17.53
C ARG A 312 -5.92 37.51 17.86
N ARG A 313 -5.71 38.38 16.88
CA ARG A 313 -5.08 39.69 17.08
C ARG A 313 -5.75 40.44 18.24
N GLY A 314 -4.95 40.82 19.25
CA GLY A 314 -5.43 41.53 20.45
C GLY A 314 -5.90 40.64 21.61
N ASN A 315 -5.79 39.32 21.49
CA ASN A 315 -5.96 38.40 22.61
C ASN A 315 -4.62 38.35 23.38
N PRO A 316 -4.59 38.60 24.71
CA PRO A 316 -3.35 38.59 25.50
C PRO A 316 -2.66 37.22 25.47
#